data_AF-J1L1W4-F1
#
_entry.id   AF-J1L1W4-F1
#
_cell.length_a   1.000
_cell.length_b   1.000
_cell.length_c   1.000
_cell.angle_alpha   90.00
_cell.angle_beta   90.00
_cell.angle_gamma   90.00
#
_symmetry.space_group_name_H-M   'P 1'
#
loop_
_entity.id
_entity.type
_entity.pdbx_description
1 polymer ?
#
loop_
_entity_poly.entity_id
_entity_poly.type
_entity_poly.pdbx_seq_one_letter_code
_entity_poly.pdbx_strand_id
1 'polypeptide(L)'
;MANPDTMTVLRDALASGDSDAICAALQDMIIFKAVNPLAPSDLDEVAEVLDLGGRAAGTALQVLHAAAVRQGTLPADTEAAAGWLRAVVERSRDDPDGRMAIRDAIHLLARMDDPMPIEQLAYDARHFDGVRVKKEDYCHPAIAGMLRRHDAELAALQAALGENRAAREIGAIREYARDPPGYEERVRLAQEDEVEVL
;
A
#
# COMPACT_ATOMS: atom_id res chain seq x y z
N MET A 1 25.40 11.17 -22.34
CA MET A 1 24.26 10.62 -23.12
C MET A 1 23.01 11.06 -22.39
N ALA A 2 22.06 11.70 -23.08
CA ALA A 2 20.79 12.04 -22.45
C ALA A 2 20.07 10.73 -22.14
N ASN A 3 19.66 10.53 -20.88
CA ASN A 3 18.78 9.43 -20.55
C ASN A 3 17.47 9.66 -21.34
N PRO A 4 17.00 8.71 -22.16
CA PRO A 4 15.68 8.86 -22.78
C PRO A 4 14.66 9.13 -21.68
N ASP A 5 13.72 10.02 -21.96
CA ASP A 5 12.63 10.33 -21.03
C ASP A 5 11.93 9.01 -20.66
N THR A 6 11.93 8.67 -19.37
CA THR A 6 11.46 7.37 -18.87
C THR A 6 10.01 7.10 -19.29
N MET A 7 9.21 8.16 -19.48
CA MET A 7 7.85 8.04 -19.99
C MET A 7 7.78 7.68 -21.47
N THR A 8 8.69 8.18 -22.28
CA THR A 8 8.78 7.77 -23.69
C THR A 8 9.09 6.27 -23.78
N VAL A 9 10.00 5.76 -22.94
CA VAL A 9 10.34 4.33 -22.89
C VAL A 9 9.15 3.48 -22.46
N LEU A 10 8.38 3.91 -21.45
CA LEU A 10 7.19 3.19 -21.02
C LEU A 10 6.11 3.15 -22.12
N ARG A 11 5.86 4.28 -22.79
CA ARG A 11 4.87 4.36 -23.88
C ARG A 11 5.26 3.46 -25.06
N ASP A 12 6.55 3.45 -25.44
CA ASP A 12 7.05 2.57 -26.49
C ASP A 12 6.90 1.08 -26.12
N ALA A 13 7.14 0.74 -24.85
CA ALA A 13 6.94 -0.62 -24.34
C ALA A 13 5.45 -1.03 -24.27
N LEU A 14 4.56 -0.10 -23.90
CA LEU A 14 3.11 -0.34 -23.94
C LEU A 14 2.62 -0.54 -25.37
N ALA A 15 3.11 0.27 -26.31
CA ALA A 15 2.76 0.15 -27.72
C ALA A 15 3.24 -1.16 -28.36
N SER A 16 4.35 -1.72 -27.89
CA SER A 16 4.85 -3.02 -28.37
C SER A 16 4.07 -4.21 -27.79
N GLY A 17 3.39 -4.02 -26.66
CA GLY A 17 2.71 -5.09 -25.92
C GLY A 17 3.67 -6.10 -25.26
N ASP A 18 4.97 -5.80 -25.24
CA ASP A 18 5.99 -6.66 -24.64
C ASP A 18 6.00 -6.47 -23.12
N SER A 19 5.47 -7.47 -22.40
CA SER A 19 5.40 -7.45 -20.93
C SER A 19 6.77 -7.30 -20.26
N ASP A 20 7.84 -7.85 -20.84
CA ASP A 20 9.17 -7.73 -20.26
C ASP A 20 9.73 -6.31 -20.46
N ALA A 21 9.47 -5.71 -21.62
CA ALA A 21 9.82 -4.31 -21.88
C ALA A 21 9.07 -3.35 -20.95
N ILE A 22 7.76 -3.60 -20.70
CA ILE A 22 6.95 -2.80 -19.77
C ILE A 22 7.53 -2.90 -18.35
N CYS A 23 7.84 -4.12 -17.89
CA CYS A 23 8.44 -4.33 -16.57
C CYS A 23 9.81 -3.65 -16.45
N ALA A 24 10.64 -3.72 -17.49
CA ALA A 24 11.95 -3.06 -17.52
C ALA A 24 11.81 -1.54 -17.42
N ALA A 25 10.91 -0.93 -18.19
CA ALA A 25 10.66 0.51 -18.15
C ALA A 25 10.20 0.98 -16.76
N LEU A 26 9.26 0.26 -16.15
CA LEU A 26 8.79 0.55 -14.79
C LEU A 26 9.90 0.36 -13.75
N GLN A 27 10.74 -0.67 -13.89
CA GLN A 27 11.85 -0.92 -12.98
C GLN A 27 12.89 0.21 -13.04
N ASP A 28 13.17 0.74 -14.24
CA ASP A 28 14.06 1.88 -14.41
C ASP A 28 13.51 3.13 -13.69
N MET A 29 12.19 3.35 -13.72
CA MET A 29 11.55 4.41 -12.93
C MET A 29 11.81 4.25 -11.43
N ILE A 30 11.72 3.02 -10.89
CA ILE A 30 12.00 2.75 -9.47
C ILE A 30 13.47 3.02 -9.12
N ILE A 31 14.40 2.63 -10.01
CA ILE A 31 15.85 2.79 -9.81
C ILE A 31 16.24 4.27 -9.84
N PHE A 32 15.72 5.03 -10.81
CA PHE A 32 16.10 6.42 -11.03
C PHE A 32 15.17 7.45 -10.38
N LYS A 33 14.17 7.04 -9.59
CA LYS A 33 13.20 7.92 -8.92
C LYS A 33 13.77 9.10 -8.13
N ALA A 34 15.00 8.99 -7.63
CA ALA A 34 15.66 10.05 -6.85
C ALA A 34 16.25 11.15 -7.73
N VAL A 35 16.65 10.81 -8.96
CA VAL A 35 17.24 11.74 -9.93
C VAL A 35 16.22 12.24 -10.95
N ASN A 36 15.20 11.42 -11.24
CA ASN A 36 14.11 11.71 -12.16
C ASN A 36 12.77 11.46 -11.46
N PRO A 37 12.29 12.39 -10.61
CA PRO A 37 10.96 12.28 -10.02
C PRO A 37 9.89 12.40 -11.11
N LEU A 38 8.86 11.54 -11.03
CA LEU A 38 7.75 11.53 -11.97
C LEU A 38 6.78 12.67 -11.68
N ALA A 39 6.27 13.32 -12.73
CA ALA A 39 5.20 14.30 -12.58
C ALA A 39 3.86 13.60 -12.30
N PRO A 40 2.86 14.29 -11.72
CA PRO A 40 1.53 13.72 -11.50
C PRO A 40 0.90 13.09 -12.75
N SER A 41 1.04 13.71 -13.92
CA SER A 41 0.52 13.17 -15.19
C SER A 41 1.23 11.89 -15.65
N ASP A 42 2.52 11.76 -15.33
CA ASP A 42 3.28 10.55 -15.64
C ASP A 42 2.79 9.37 -14.79
N LEU A 43 2.38 9.66 -13.55
CA LEU A 43 1.81 8.67 -12.63
C LEU A 43 0.40 8.22 -13.05
N ASP A 44 -0.36 9.04 -13.79
CA ASP A 44 -1.64 8.62 -14.36
C ASP A 44 -1.42 7.45 -15.35
N GLU A 45 -0.44 7.59 -16.24
CA GLU A 45 -0.08 6.54 -17.21
C GLU A 45 0.46 5.29 -16.52
N VAL A 46 1.25 5.44 -15.47
CA VAL A 46 1.69 4.29 -14.65
C VAL A 46 0.48 3.60 -13.99
N ALA A 47 -0.53 4.35 -13.56
CA ALA A 47 -1.73 3.80 -12.93
C ALA A 47 -2.58 2.99 -13.92
N GLU A 48 -2.64 3.38 -15.20
CA GLU A 48 -3.31 2.60 -16.25
C GLU A 48 -2.71 1.20 -16.42
N VAL A 49 -1.39 1.03 -16.18
CA VAL A 49 -0.71 -0.27 -16.26
C VAL A 49 -1.25 -1.29 -15.25
N LEU A 50 -1.90 -0.84 -14.16
CA LEU A 50 -2.53 -1.72 -13.18
C LEU A 50 -3.62 -2.61 -13.79
N ASP A 51 -4.23 -2.21 -14.90
CA ASP A 51 -5.26 -2.99 -15.59
C ASP A 51 -4.69 -4.21 -16.33
N LEU A 52 -3.42 -4.18 -16.72
CA LEU A 52 -2.75 -5.30 -17.39
C LEU A 52 -2.59 -6.54 -16.47
N GLY A 53 -2.64 -6.34 -15.15
CA GLY A 53 -2.41 -7.40 -14.17
C GLY A 53 -0.99 -7.97 -14.20
N GLY A 54 -0.82 -9.12 -13.54
CA GLY A 54 0.44 -9.86 -13.51
C GLY A 54 1.62 -9.05 -12.95
N ARG A 55 2.82 -9.33 -13.48
CA ARG A 55 4.06 -8.68 -13.03
C ARG A 55 4.07 -7.18 -13.31
N ALA A 56 3.57 -6.74 -14.46
CA ALA A 56 3.56 -5.34 -14.85
C ALA A 56 2.74 -4.49 -13.87
N ALA A 57 1.54 -4.94 -13.50
CA ALA A 57 0.72 -4.27 -12.48
C ALA A 57 1.43 -4.22 -11.12
N GLY A 58 2.11 -5.30 -10.73
CA GLY A 58 2.92 -5.33 -9.51
C GLY A 58 4.05 -4.30 -9.50
N THR A 59 4.79 -4.17 -10.59
CA THR A 59 5.86 -3.17 -10.71
C THR A 59 5.30 -1.74 -10.78
N ALA A 60 4.19 -1.53 -11.50
CA ALA A 60 3.52 -0.24 -11.55
C ALA A 60 3.04 0.21 -10.16
N LEU A 61 2.48 -0.71 -9.37
CA LEU A 61 2.09 -0.46 -7.99
C LEU A 61 3.27 -0.03 -7.12
N GLN A 62 4.45 -0.63 -7.32
CA GLN A 62 5.67 -0.24 -6.61
C GLN A 62 6.17 1.16 -7.00
N VAL A 63 6.07 1.54 -8.27
CA VAL A 63 6.37 2.91 -8.74
C VAL A 63 5.45 3.91 -8.05
N LEU A 64 4.13 3.66 -8.12
CA LEU A 64 3.12 4.52 -7.50
C LEU A 64 3.33 4.63 -5.99
N HIS A 65 3.55 3.50 -5.31
CA HIS A 65 3.81 3.46 -3.87
C HIS A 65 5.03 4.30 -3.51
N ALA A 66 6.13 4.15 -4.25
CA ALA A 66 7.33 4.94 -4.02
C ALA A 66 7.08 6.45 -4.21
N ALA A 67 6.37 6.84 -5.27
CA ALA A 67 6.04 8.25 -5.52
C ALA A 67 5.16 8.84 -4.40
N ALA A 68 4.05 8.18 -4.06
CA ALA A 68 3.07 8.72 -3.12
C ALA A 68 3.53 8.66 -1.65
N VAL A 69 4.20 7.58 -1.26
CA VAL A 69 4.55 7.31 0.14
C VAL A 69 5.91 7.89 0.50
N ARG A 70 6.89 7.85 -0.40
CA ARG A 70 8.23 8.40 -0.12
C ARG A 70 8.41 9.83 -0.59
N GLN A 71 7.80 10.21 -1.71
CA GLN A 71 8.01 11.53 -2.32
C GLN A 71 6.82 12.47 -2.12
N GLY A 72 5.65 11.92 -1.78
CA GLY A 72 4.43 12.71 -1.56
C GLY A 72 3.70 13.10 -2.84
N THR A 73 4.08 12.56 -4.00
CA THR A 73 3.47 12.86 -5.30
C THR A 73 2.38 11.84 -5.62
N LEU A 74 1.18 12.32 -5.92
CA LEU A 74 0.05 11.50 -6.38
C LEU A 74 -0.16 11.66 -7.89
N PRO A 75 -0.83 10.69 -8.54
CA PRO A 75 -1.43 10.86 -9.87
C PRO A 75 -2.26 12.15 -9.94
N ALA A 76 -2.33 12.78 -11.11
CA ALA A 76 -3.14 13.98 -11.30
C ALA A 76 -4.63 13.64 -11.29
N ASP A 77 -5.02 12.51 -11.88
CA ASP A 77 -6.36 11.94 -11.78
C ASP A 77 -6.43 10.93 -10.63
N THR A 78 -6.57 11.44 -9.41
CA THR A 78 -6.65 10.61 -8.21
C THR A 78 -7.88 9.71 -8.19
N GLU A 79 -8.98 10.08 -8.85
CA GLU A 79 -10.21 9.30 -8.85
C GLU A 79 -10.07 8.07 -9.74
N ALA A 80 -9.55 8.25 -10.96
CA ALA A 80 -9.25 7.13 -11.86
C ALA A 80 -8.21 6.19 -11.23
N ALA A 81 -7.14 6.76 -10.67
CA ALA A 81 -6.12 6.02 -9.94
C ALA A 81 -6.69 5.18 -8.79
N ALA A 82 -7.56 5.76 -7.96
CA ALA A 82 -8.24 5.04 -6.90
C ALA A 82 -9.10 3.90 -7.45
N GLY A 83 -9.79 4.09 -8.57
CA GLY A 83 -10.54 3.04 -9.27
C GLY A 83 -9.70 1.80 -9.58
N TRP A 84 -8.53 1.98 -10.21
CA TRP A 84 -7.63 0.87 -10.52
C TRP A 84 -7.04 0.22 -9.25
N LEU A 85 -6.70 1.01 -8.24
CA LEU A 85 -6.19 0.51 -6.96
C LEU A 85 -7.24 -0.32 -6.20
N ARG A 86 -8.52 0.08 -6.19
CA ARG A 86 -9.60 -0.73 -5.62
C ARG A 86 -9.71 -2.07 -6.34
N ALA A 87 -9.63 -2.07 -7.67
CA ALA A 87 -9.64 -3.31 -8.46
C ALA A 87 -8.43 -4.21 -8.16
N VAL A 88 -7.24 -3.64 -7.91
CA VAL A 88 -6.07 -4.40 -7.44
C VAL A 88 -6.36 -5.08 -6.10
N VAL A 89 -6.91 -4.35 -5.12
CA VAL A 89 -7.26 -4.93 -3.82
C VAL A 89 -8.25 -6.08 -4.00
N GLU A 90 -9.33 -5.87 -4.76
CA GLU A 90 -10.36 -6.88 -5.00
C GLU A 90 -9.81 -8.15 -5.65
N ARG A 91 -8.97 -8.03 -6.69
CA ARG A 91 -8.35 -9.18 -7.36
C ARG A 91 -7.36 -9.93 -6.47
N SER A 92 -6.67 -9.22 -5.59
CA SER A 92 -5.62 -9.81 -4.73
C SER A 92 -6.13 -10.36 -3.40
N ARG A 93 -7.37 -10.06 -2.98
CA ARG A 93 -7.96 -10.50 -1.69
C ARG A 93 -7.80 -11.99 -1.44
N ASP A 94 -8.12 -12.80 -2.43
CA ASP A 94 -8.14 -14.26 -2.30
C ASP A 94 -6.90 -14.94 -2.89
N ASP A 95 -5.97 -14.15 -3.44
CA ASP A 95 -4.69 -14.62 -3.96
C ASP A 95 -3.70 -14.86 -2.79
N PRO A 96 -3.17 -16.08 -2.61
CA PRO A 96 -2.15 -16.39 -1.60
C PRO A 96 -0.92 -15.47 -1.66
N ASP A 97 -0.53 -15.05 -2.87
CA ASP A 97 0.66 -14.22 -3.11
C ASP A 97 0.31 -12.72 -3.19
N GLY A 98 -0.97 -12.37 -3.15
CA GLY A 98 -1.49 -11.01 -3.33
C GLY A 98 -1.26 -10.06 -2.16
N ARG A 99 -0.71 -10.53 -1.03
CA ARG A 99 -0.67 -9.75 0.22
C ARG A 99 0.11 -8.43 0.09
N MET A 100 1.25 -8.47 -0.60
CA MET A 100 2.07 -7.28 -0.82
C MET A 100 1.33 -6.25 -1.68
N ALA A 101 0.58 -6.70 -2.70
CA ALA A 101 -0.22 -5.82 -3.54
C ALA A 101 -1.36 -5.16 -2.75
N ILE A 102 -2.06 -5.91 -1.89
CA ILE A 102 -3.07 -5.34 -1.00
C ILE A 102 -2.46 -4.25 -0.12
N ARG A 103 -1.35 -4.56 0.56
CA ARG A 103 -0.68 -3.61 1.47
C ARG A 103 -0.29 -2.31 0.75
N ASP A 104 0.36 -2.42 -0.40
CA ASP A 104 0.85 -1.25 -1.12
C ASP A 104 -0.34 -0.44 -1.69
N ALA A 105 -1.41 -1.10 -2.13
CA ALA A 105 -2.63 -0.44 -2.61
C ALA A 105 -3.39 0.29 -1.49
N ILE A 106 -3.57 -0.31 -0.30
CA ILE A 106 -4.26 0.37 0.81
C ILE A 106 -3.46 1.57 1.33
N HIS A 107 -2.12 1.51 1.28
CA HIS A 107 -1.28 2.66 1.60
C HIS A 107 -1.50 3.83 0.62
N LEU A 108 -1.61 3.52 -0.68
CA LEU A 108 -1.88 4.51 -1.72
C LEU A 108 -3.29 5.10 -1.60
N LEU A 109 -4.29 4.24 -1.47
CA LEU A 109 -5.69 4.64 -1.31
C LEU A 109 -5.89 5.56 -0.10
N ALA A 110 -5.19 5.30 1.02
CA ALA A 110 -5.24 6.19 2.17
C ALA A 110 -4.66 7.58 1.90
N ARG A 111 -3.61 7.69 1.07
CA ARG A 111 -3.03 8.98 0.66
C ARG A 111 -3.96 9.77 -0.25
N MET A 112 -4.88 9.08 -0.93
CA MET A 112 -5.94 9.64 -1.77
C MET A 112 -7.26 9.89 -0.99
N ASP A 113 -7.28 9.66 0.33
CA ASP A 113 -8.48 9.76 1.18
C ASP A 113 -9.64 8.81 0.77
N ASP A 114 -9.30 7.67 0.16
CA ASP A 114 -10.27 6.65 -0.22
C ASP A 114 -10.60 5.71 0.96
N PRO A 115 -11.87 5.36 1.23
CA PRO A 115 -12.26 4.56 2.41
C PRO A 115 -11.90 3.07 2.32
N MET A 116 -11.48 2.57 1.16
CA MET A 116 -11.16 1.16 0.93
C MET A 116 -10.17 0.53 1.93
N PRO A 117 -9.16 1.23 2.51
CA PRO A 117 -8.30 0.66 3.56
C PRO A 117 -9.09 0.23 4.80
N ILE A 118 -10.16 0.93 5.16
CA ILE A 118 -11.04 0.58 6.29
C ILE A 118 -11.90 -0.63 5.94
N GLU A 119 -12.46 -0.66 4.72
CA GLU A 119 -13.23 -1.81 4.22
C GLU A 119 -12.37 -3.07 4.14
N GLN A 120 -11.13 -2.93 3.65
CA GLN A 120 -10.17 -4.00 3.58
C GLN A 120 -9.76 -4.48 4.97
N LEU A 121 -9.56 -3.58 5.94
CA LEU A 121 -9.29 -3.96 7.33
C LEU A 121 -10.45 -4.74 7.93
N ALA A 122 -11.70 -4.36 7.64
CA ALA A 122 -12.88 -5.09 8.10
C ALA A 122 -13.00 -6.49 7.45
N TYR A 123 -12.57 -6.63 6.19
CA TYR A 123 -12.46 -7.94 5.52
C TYR A 123 -11.38 -8.82 6.17
N ASP A 124 -10.19 -8.25 6.36
CA ASP A 124 -9.01 -8.90 6.93
C ASP A 124 -9.19 -9.28 8.40
N ALA A 125 -9.98 -8.51 9.16
CA ALA A 125 -10.33 -8.74 10.56
C ALA A 125 -10.73 -10.18 10.85
N ARG A 126 -11.50 -10.81 9.96
CA ARG A 126 -11.96 -12.20 10.12
C ARG A 126 -10.87 -13.25 9.88
N HIS A 127 -9.77 -12.83 9.26
CA HIS A 127 -8.67 -13.67 8.79
C HIS A 127 -7.35 -13.39 9.52
N PHE A 128 -7.39 -12.64 10.64
CA PHE A 128 -6.21 -12.43 11.51
C PHE A 128 -5.84 -13.73 12.25
N ASP A 129 -5.19 -14.64 11.53
CA ASP A 129 -4.52 -15.82 12.08
C ASP A 129 -3.05 -15.56 12.41
N GLY A 130 -2.49 -14.43 11.95
CA GLY A 130 -1.12 -13.98 12.16
C GLY A 130 -0.09 -14.55 11.19
N VAL A 131 -0.49 -15.38 10.23
CA VAL A 131 0.40 -15.93 9.20
C VAL A 131 0.28 -15.11 7.92
N ARG A 132 -0.95 -14.96 7.40
CA ARG A 132 -1.19 -14.28 6.13
C ARG A 132 -1.49 -12.80 6.30
N VAL A 133 -2.37 -12.46 7.24
CA VAL A 133 -2.75 -11.08 7.55
C VAL A 133 -2.04 -10.64 8.81
N LYS A 134 -1.28 -9.55 8.71
CA LYS A 134 -0.46 -8.99 9.77
C LYS A 134 -0.93 -7.60 10.11
N LYS A 135 -0.87 -7.22 11.40
CA LYS A 135 -1.27 -5.86 11.81
C LYS A 135 -0.32 -4.82 11.25
N GLU A 136 0.92 -5.23 10.99
CA GLU A 136 2.00 -4.42 10.43
C GLU A 136 1.66 -3.90 9.02
N ASP A 137 0.76 -4.57 8.29
CA ASP A 137 0.24 -4.06 7.03
C ASP A 137 -0.64 -2.81 7.22
N TYR A 138 -1.13 -2.60 8.44
CA TYR A 138 -1.99 -1.48 8.83
C TYR A 138 -1.28 -0.47 9.77
N CYS A 139 -0.14 -0.83 10.35
CA CYS A 139 0.66 0.06 11.19
C CYS A 139 1.68 0.84 10.34
N HIS A 140 1.17 1.72 9.47
CA HIS A 140 2.01 2.54 8.59
C HIS A 140 1.62 4.04 8.64
N PRO A 141 2.58 4.98 8.57
CA PRO A 141 2.28 6.42 8.68
C PRO A 141 1.30 6.92 7.62
N ALA A 142 1.35 6.35 6.41
CA ALA A 142 0.47 6.72 5.29
C ALA A 142 -1.03 6.52 5.61
N ILE A 143 -1.38 5.59 6.50
CA ILE A 143 -2.76 5.22 6.79
C ILE A 143 -3.21 5.61 8.20
N ALA A 144 -2.27 5.93 9.09
CA ALA A 144 -2.56 6.32 10.48
C ALA A 144 -3.60 7.44 10.59
N GLY A 145 -3.52 8.45 9.71
CA GLY A 145 -4.50 9.54 9.68
C GLY A 145 -5.92 9.09 9.34
N MET A 146 -6.05 8.13 8.41
CA MET A 146 -7.34 7.55 8.03
C MET A 146 -7.90 6.68 9.14
N LEU A 147 -7.08 5.77 9.70
CA LEU A 147 -7.46 4.92 10.83
C LEU A 147 -7.97 5.76 12.02
N ARG A 148 -7.33 6.91 12.29
CA ARG A 148 -7.75 7.83 13.34
C ARG A 148 -9.12 8.46 13.07
N ARG A 149 -9.41 8.86 11.83
CA ARG A 149 -10.73 9.40 11.46
C ARG A 149 -11.85 8.36 11.62
N HIS A 150 -11.53 7.09 11.42
CA HIS A 150 -12.45 5.95 11.54
C HIS A 150 -12.35 5.19 12.88
N ASP A 151 -11.76 5.78 13.93
CA ASP A 151 -11.54 5.05 15.21
C ASP A 151 -12.83 4.50 15.82
N ALA A 152 -13.96 5.18 15.64
CA ALA A 152 -15.26 4.72 16.13
C ALA A 152 -15.75 3.45 15.40
N GLU A 153 -15.58 3.38 14.08
CA GLU A 153 -15.91 2.20 13.27
C GLU A 153 -15.00 1.04 13.65
N LEU A 154 -13.70 1.30 13.81
CA LEU A 154 -12.73 0.31 14.25
C LEU A 154 -13.01 -0.18 15.69
N ALA A 155 -13.52 0.69 16.57
CA ALA A 155 -13.95 0.30 17.90
C ALA A 155 -15.14 -0.67 17.85
N ALA A 156 -16.13 -0.37 17.00
CA ALA A 156 -17.29 -1.23 16.81
C ALA A 156 -16.88 -2.59 16.21
N LEU A 157 -15.98 -2.59 15.23
CA LEU A 157 -15.41 -3.81 14.65
C LEU A 157 -14.67 -4.64 15.72
N GLN A 158 -13.80 -4.01 16.52
CA GLN A 158 -13.11 -4.67 17.62
C GLN A 158 -14.09 -5.31 18.61
N ALA A 159 -15.14 -4.59 19.00
CA ALA A 159 -16.16 -5.09 19.93
C ALA A 159 -16.92 -6.28 19.34
N ALA A 160 -17.24 -6.25 18.04
CA ALA A 160 -17.94 -7.33 17.34
C ALA A 160 -17.10 -8.62 17.24
N LEU A 161 -15.77 -8.52 17.28
CA LEU A 161 -14.85 -9.66 17.24
C LEU A 161 -14.69 -10.36 18.61
N GLY A 162 -15.13 -9.72 19.71
CA GLY A 162 -15.02 -10.27 21.07
C GLY A 162 -13.58 -10.30 21.60
N GLU A 163 -13.19 -11.36 22.31
CA GLU A 163 -11.87 -11.47 22.98
C GLU A 163 -10.87 -12.35 22.21
N ASN A 164 -11.03 -12.48 20.88
CA ASN A 164 -10.14 -13.31 20.07
C ASN A 164 -8.84 -12.58 19.68
N ARG A 165 -7.97 -13.27 18.93
CA ARG A 165 -6.72 -12.67 18.41
C ARG A 165 -7.01 -11.46 17.51
N ALA A 166 -7.96 -11.56 16.60
CA ALA A 166 -8.30 -10.49 15.68
C ALA A 166 -8.68 -9.19 16.41
N ALA A 167 -9.49 -9.26 17.47
CA ALA A 167 -9.84 -8.10 18.29
C ALA A 167 -8.60 -7.42 18.92
N ARG A 168 -7.61 -8.21 19.35
CA ARG A 168 -6.34 -7.69 19.87
C ARG A 168 -5.52 -6.98 18.80
N GLU A 169 -5.44 -7.55 17.61
CA GLU A 169 -4.71 -6.94 16.48
C GLU A 169 -5.39 -5.65 16.02
N ILE A 170 -6.73 -5.60 15.92
CA ILE A 170 -7.47 -4.35 15.66
C ILE A 170 -7.22 -3.33 16.76
N GLY A 171 -7.20 -3.75 18.03
CA GLY A 171 -6.84 -2.89 19.16
C GLY A 171 -5.46 -2.25 19.01
N ALA A 172 -4.46 -3.04 18.60
CA ALA A 172 -3.10 -2.57 18.36
C ALA A 172 -3.02 -1.59 17.18
N ILE A 173 -3.75 -1.84 16.09
CA ILE A 173 -3.83 -0.92 14.93
C ILE A 173 -4.42 0.44 15.35
N ARG A 174 -5.48 0.41 16.17
CA ARG A 174 -6.09 1.64 16.71
C ARG A 174 -5.14 2.39 17.65
N GLU A 175 -4.42 1.67 18.49
CA GLU A 175 -3.41 2.25 19.38
C GLU A 175 -2.30 2.95 18.59
N TYR A 176 -1.76 2.27 17.57
CA TYR A 176 -0.79 2.85 16.63
C TYR A 176 -1.34 4.12 15.98
N ALA A 177 -2.57 4.10 15.46
CA ALA A 177 -3.16 5.25 14.77
C ALA A 177 -3.29 6.52 15.65
N ARG A 178 -3.45 6.35 16.97
CA ARG A 178 -3.52 7.46 17.92
C ARG A 178 -2.15 8.09 18.18
N ASP A 179 -1.13 7.26 18.36
CA ASP A 179 0.23 7.68 18.69
C ASP A 179 1.27 6.77 18.03
N PRO A 180 1.56 6.96 16.72
CA PRO A 180 2.53 6.12 16.02
C PRO A 180 3.92 6.13 16.68
N PRO A 181 4.52 7.29 17.02
CA PRO A 181 5.84 7.32 17.64
C PRO A 181 5.88 6.63 19.00
N GLY A 182 4.89 6.86 19.86
CA GLY A 182 4.86 6.20 21.17
C GLY A 182 4.58 4.70 21.06
N TYR A 183 3.78 4.27 20.09
CA TYR A 183 3.58 2.84 19.83
C TYR A 183 4.88 2.16 19.39
N GLU A 184 5.60 2.75 18.43
CA GLU A 184 6.89 2.26 17.95
C GLU A 184 7.92 2.16 19.08
N GLU A 185 7.97 3.17 19.96
CA GLU A 185 8.85 3.16 21.13
C GLU A 185 8.49 2.06 22.14
N ARG A 186 7.19 1.85 22.43
CA ARG A 186 6.75 0.76 23.31
C ARG A 186 7.12 -0.61 22.75
N VAL A 187 6.95 -0.81 21.45
CA VAL A 187 7.33 -2.07 20.77
C VAL A 187 8.85 -2.26 20.84
N ARG A 188 9.64 -1.21 20.60
CA ARG A 188 11.11 -1.26 20.71
C ARG A 188 11.56 -1.68 22.10
N LEU A 189 11.03 -1.05 23.16
CA LEU A 189 11.38 -1.39 24.55
C LEU A 189 11.01 -2.84 24.90
N ALA A 190 9.83 -3.31 24.48
CA ALA A 190 9.41 -4.69 24.71
C ALA A 190 10.34 -5.71 24.01
N GLN A 191 10.84 -5.38 22.82
CA GLN A 191 11.81 -6.22 22.10
C GLN A 191 13.19 -6.21 22.76
N GLU A 192 13.63 -5.08 23.30
CA GLU A 192 14.89 -4.97 24.05
C GLU A 192 14.85 -5.82 25.33
N ASP A 193 13.73 -5.77 26.07
CA ASP A 193 13.50 -6.59 27.27
C ASP A 193 13.44 -8.10 26.96
N GLU A 194 12.90 -8.50 25.80
CA GLU A 194 12.89 -9.91 25.37
C GLU A 194 14.29 -10.45 25.01
N VAL A 195 15.20 -9.58 24.55
CA VAL A 195 16.57 -9.96 24.15
C VAL A 195 17.51 -10.03 25.36
N GLU A 196 17.27 -9.25 26.42
CA GLU A 196 18.03 -9.34 27.67
C GLU A 196 17.70 -10.60 28.50
N VAL A 197 16.68 -11.37 28.11
CA VAL A 197 16.31 -12.67 28.71
C VAL A 197 16.75 -13.82 27.78
N LEU A 198 18.03 -13.86 27.39
CA LEU A 198 18.70 -14.99 26.75
C LEU A 198 20.16 -15.11 27.25
#